data_AF-L9VVY2-F1
#
_entry.id   AF-L9VVY2-F1
#
_cell.length_a   1.000
_cell.length_b   1.000
_cell.length_c   1.000
_cell.angle_alpha   90.00
_cell.angle_beta   90.00
_cell.angle_gamma   90.00
#
_symmetry.space_group_name_H-M   'P 1'
#
loop_
_entity.id
_entity.type
_entity.pdbx_description
1 polymer ?
#
loop_
_entity_poly.entity_id
_entity_poly.type
_entity_poly.pdbx_seq_one_letter_code
_entity_poly.pdbx_strand_id
1 'polypeptide(L)' 'MRQLMVVFGISSAVTGLTIGLIVTNAFQIGQQEVATENIDAVGEFIVVGLTAIIAIQLLALVSRN' A
#
# COMPACT_ATOMS: atom_id res chain seq x y z
N MET A 1 6.95 -21.34 20.21
CA MET A 1 7.77 -20.23 19.64
C MET A 1 7.91 -20.29 18.12
N ARG A 2 8.42 -21.38 17.51
CA ARG A 2 8.62 -21.48 16.04
C ARG A 2 7.36 -21.24 15.20
N GLN A 3 6.21 -21.79 15.61
CA GLN A 3 4.94 -21.58 14.90
C GLN A 3 4.45 -20.13 14.95
N LEU A 4 4.61 -19.45 16.09
CA LEU A 4 4.23 -18.04 16.24
C LEU A 4 5.06 -17.14 15.31
N MET A 5 6.36 -17.38 15.21
CA MET A 5 7.25 -16.62 14.33
C MET A 5 6.89 -16.79 12.84
N VAL A 6 6.49 -17.99 12.43
CA VAL A 6 6.01 -18.28 11.06
C VAL A 6 4.70 -17.53 10.77
N VAL A 7 3.78 -17.49 11.73
CA VAL A 7 2.50 -16.76 11.58
C VAL A 7 2.76 -15.25 11.43
N PHE A 8 3.62 -14.66 12.25
CA PHE A 8 3.99 -13.24 12.12
C PHE A 8 4.66 -12.93 10.77
N GLY A 9 5.55 -13.81 10.30
CA GLY A 9 6.19 -13.65 8.99
C GLY A 9 5.18 -13.67 7.83
N ILE A 10 4.24 -14.62 7.83
CA ILE A 10 3.19 -14.71 6.81
C ILE A 10 2.27 -13.48 6.87
N SER A 11 1.80 -13.10 8.06
CA SER A 11 0.91 -11.95 8.23
C SER A 11 1.55 -10.65 7.74
N SER A 12 2.83 -10.44 8.02
CA SER A 12 3.59 -9.29 7.51
C SER A 12 3.68 -9.31 5.97
N ALA A 13 4.01 -10.45 5.37
CA ALA A 13 4.08 -10.59 3.92
C ALA A 13 2.72 -10.32 3.23
N VAL A 14 1.63 -10.87 3.78
CA VAL A 14 0.26 -10.65 3.26
C VAL A 14 -0.15 -9.18 3.38
N THR A 15 0.18 -8.54 4.51
CA THR A 15 -0.08 -7.11 4.72
C THR A 15 0.68 -6.27 3.71
N GLY A 16 1.98 -6.54 3.51
CA GLY A 16 2.80 -5.84 2.53
C GLY A 16 2.29 -5.97 1.09
N LEU A 17 1.88 -7.18 0.70
CA LEU A 17 1.26 -7.43 -0.62
C LEU A 17 -0.05 -6.65 -0.79
N THR A 18 -0.90 -6.64 0.24
CA THR A 18 -2.19 -5.93 0.21
C THR A 18 -1.98 -4.43 0.02
N ILE A 19 -1.04 -3.84 0.76
CA ILE A 19 -0.74 -2.41 0.62
C ILE A 19 -0.13 -2.12 -0.76
N GLY A 20 0.72 -3.01 -1.28
CA GLY A 20 1.24 -2.91 -2.65
C GLY A 20 0.14 -2.85 -3.71
N LEU A 21 -0.89 -3.70 -3.58
CA LEU A 21 -2.05 -3.69 -4.47
C LEU A 21 -2.86 -2.38 -4.38
N ILE A 22 -3.01 -1.82 -3.17
CA ILE A 22 -3.66 -0.52 -2.97
C ILE A 22 -2.92 0.58 -3.73
N VAL A 23 -1.58 0.60 -3.65
CA VAL A 23 -0.75 1.55 -4.40
C VAL A 23 -0.97 1.40 -5.90
N THR A 24 -0.86 0.18 -6.44
CA THR A 24 -1.06 -0.07 -7.88
C THR A 24 -2.45 0.36 -8.35
N ASN A 25 -3.50 0.03 -7.60
CA ASN A 25 -4.87 0.43 -7.93
C ASN A 25 -5.05 1.94 -7.88
N ALA A 26 -4.51 2.62 -6.86
CA ALA A 26 -4.60 4.08 -6.76
C ALA A 26 -3.93 4.77 -7.95
N PHE A 27 -2.77 4.28 -8.40
CA PHE A 27 -2.11 4.81 -9.60
C PHE A 27 -2.90 4.53 -10.89
N GLN A 28 -3.51 3.34 -11.02
CA GLN A 28 -4.33 3.02 -12.18
C GLN A 28 -5.57 3.90 -12.28
N ILE A 29 -6.29 4.06 -11.17
CA ILE A 29 -7.47 4.92 -11.11
C ILE A 29 -7.05 6.38 -11.32
N GLY A 30 -5.99 6.85 -10.66
CA GLY A 30 -5.47 8.20 -10.86
C GLY A 30 -5.14 8.50 -12.33
N GLN A 31 -4.52 7.57 -13.06
CA GLN A 31 -4.28 7.76 -14.50
C GLN A 31 -5.55 7.76 -15.35
N GLN A 32 -6.55 6.96 -14.96
CA GLN A 32 -7.86 6.99 -15.61
C GLN A 32 -8.56 8.33 -15.40
N GLU A 33 -8.52 8.88 -14.18
CA GLU A 33 -9.13 10.17 -13.85
C GLU A 33 -8.44 11.36 -14.55
N VAL A 34 -7.12 11.25 -14.81
CA VAL A 34 -6.40 12.21 -15.68
C VAL A 34 -6.99 12.19 -17.10
N ALA A 35 -7.30 11.00 -17.64
CA ALA A 35 -7.87 10.86 -18.98
C ALA A 35 -9.31 11.39 -19.08
N THR A 36 -10.03 11.48 -17.96
CA THR A 36 -11.39 12.04 -17.88
C THR A 36 -11.42 13.50 -17.40
N GLU A 37 -10.27 14.16 -17.31
CA GLU A 37 -10.11 15.55 -16.87
C GLU A 37 -10.63 15.84 -15.44
N ASN A 38 -10.71 14.81 -14.59
CA ASN A 38 -11.19 14.91 -13.22
C ASN A 38 -10.03 15.10 -12.23
N ILE A 39 -9.47 16.31 -12.21
CA ILE A 39 -8.23 16.63 -11.49
C ILE A 39 -8.35 16.48 -9.97
N ASP A 40 -9.53 16.71 -9.40
CA ASP A 40 -9.77 16.57 -7.96
C ASP A 40 -9.57 15.11 -7.50
N ALA A 41 -10.15 14.16 -8.24
CA ALA A 41 -9.99 12.73 -7.96
C ALA A 41 -8.53 12.27 -8.10
N VAL A 42 -7.78 12.80 -9.07
CA VAL A 42 -6.35 12.50 -9.23
C VAL A 42 -5.56 12.87 -7.97
N GLY A 43 -5.84 14.05 -7.39
CA GLY A 43 -5.22 14.50 -6.14
C GLY A 43 -5.50 13.55 -4.97
N GLU A 44 -6.75 13.09 -4.83
CA GLU A 44 -7.14 12.13 -3.80
C GLU A 44 -6.40 10.80 -3.93
N PHE A 45 -6.28 10.26 -5.14
CA PHE A 45 -5.58 8.98 -5.37
C PHE A 45 -4.07 9.08 -5.17
N ILE A 46 -3.45 10.24 -5.44
CA ILE A 46 -2.04 10.49 -5.09
C ILE A 46 -1.86 10.42 -3.57
N VAL A 47 -2.75 11.05 -2.80
CA VAL A 47 -2.69 11.01 -1.33
C VAL A 47 -2.83 9.58 -0.81
N VAL A 48 -3.80 8.81 -1.33
CA VAL A 48 -3.97 7.39 -0.99
C VAL A 48 -2.70 6.58 -1.28
N GLY A 49 -2.07 6.79 -2.44
CA GLY A 49 -0.82 6.14 -2.81
C GLY A 49 0.33 6.46 -1.85
N LEU A 50 0.48 7.74 -1.47
CA LEU A 50 1.50 8.17 -0.51
C LEU A 50 1.27 7.59 0.89
N THR A 51 0.02 7.59 1.38
CA THR A 51 -0.34 6.97 2.66
C THR A 51 -0.02 5.48 2.68
N ALA A 52 -0.31 4.76 1.60
CA ALA A 52 0.00 3.35 1.46
C ALA A 52 1.52 3.08 1.45
N ILE A 53 2.32 3.91 0.77
CA ILE A 53 3.79 3.82 0.80
C ILE A 53 4.32 4.01 2.23
N ILE A 54 3.82 5.01 2.97
CA ILE A 54 4.20 5.23 4.37
C ILE A 54 3.87 4.00 5.22
N ALA A 55 2.69 3.39 5.04
CA ALA A 55 2.29 2.19 5.76
C ALA A 55 3.23 1.00 5.48
N ILE A 56 3.68 0.81 4.24
CA ILE A 56 4.70 -0.20 3.89
C ILE A 56 6.02 0.07 4.61
N GLN A 57 6.46 1.33 4.66
CA GLN A 57 7.72 1.67 5.32
C GLN A 57 7.66 1.43 6.83
N LEU A 58 6.53 1.73 7.47
CA LEU A 58 6.31 1.42 8.88
C LEU A 58 6.27 -0.09 9.14
N LEU A 59 5.60 -0.85 8.28
CA LEU A 59 5.59 -2.32 8.36
C LEU A 59 7.02 -2.90 8.20
N ALA A 60 7.79 -2.37 7.25
CA ALA A 60 9.17 -2.77 7.02
C ALA A 60 10.07 -2.46 8.24
N LEU A 61 9.88 -1.30 8.88
CA LEU A 61 10.60 -0.93 10.10
C LEU A 61 10.31 -1.91 11.26
N VAL A 62 9.03 -2.25 11.47
CA VAL A 62 8.63 -3.21 12.52
C VAL A 62 9.16 -4.61 12.23
N SER A 63 9.24 -5.02 10.96
CA SER A 63 9.73 -6.36 10.59
C SER A 63 11.23 -6.59 10.82
N ARG A 64 11.99 -5.51 11.03
CA ARG A 64 13.46 -5.55 11.22
C ARG A 64 13.90 -5.48 12.69
N ASN A 65 12.98 -5.15 13.61
CA ASN A 65 13.22 -5.08 15.06
C ASN A 65 12.71 -6.34 15.76
#